data_AF-A0A815SAP7-F1
#
_entry.id   AF-A0A815SAP7-F1
#
_cell.length_a   1.000
_cell.length_b   1.000
_cell.length_c   1.000
_cell.angle_alpha   90.00
_cell.angle_beta   90.00
_cell.angle_gamma   90.00
#
_symmetry.space_group_name_H-M   'P 1'
#
loop_
_entity.id
_entity.type
_entity.pdbx_description
1 polymer ?
#
loop_
_entity_poly.entity_id
_entity_poly.type
_entity_poly.pdbx_seq_one_letter_code
_entity_poly.pdbx_strand_id
1 'polypeptide(L)'
;MKQTTRASMVCIKNQFYDRRQTLDDLTQACAEFSALDGRAFQAMKGNGFQNLAQVLFDAGRSYNNSSIQVQDILPHPTTVRQIKF
;
A
#
# COMPACT_ATOMS: atom_id res chain seq x y z
N MET A 1 -15.38 1.47 48.27
CA MET A 1 -16.15 1.56 46.99
C MET A 1 -15.15 1.92 45.90
N LYS A 2 -14.78 0.95 45.06
CA LYS A 2 -15.19 0.82 43.63
C LYS A 2 -14.64 1.99 42.78
N GLN A 3 -13.87 1.83 41.72
CA GLN A 3 -13.45 0.68 40.94
C GLN A 3 -12.27 1.14 40.06
N THR A 4 -11.25 0.29 39.98
CA THR A 4 -10.30 0.22 38.88
C THR A 4 -11.05 0.17 37.54
N THR A 5 -10.81 1.12 36.63
CA THR A 5 -11.17 0.94 35.21
C THR A 5 -9.93 1.13 34.35
N ARG A 6 -9.14 0.06 34.29
CA ARG A 6 -7.89 -0.08 33.53
C ARG A 6 -8.14 -0.38 32.04
N ALA A 7 -9.29 0.03 31.49
CA ALA A 7 -9.83 -0.56 30.26
C ALA A 7 -10.38 0.42 29.21
N SER A 8 -10.18 1.73 29.34
CA SER A 8 -10.79 2.71 28.41
C SER A 8 -9.80 3.48 27.53
N MET A 9 -8.52 3.12 27.53
CA MET A 9 -7.55 3.61 26.53
C MET A 9 -7.07 2.44 25.67
N VAL A 10 -8.04 1.68 25.16
CA VAL A 10 -7.86 0.78 24.03
C VAL A 10 -7.43 1.64 22.85
N CYS A 11 -6.11 1.68 22.65
CA CYS A 11 -5.42 1.90 21.40
C CYS A 11 -6.05 2.96 20.49
N ILE A 12 -5.81 4.24 20.81
CA ILE A 12 -5.58 5.23 19.75
C ILE A 12 -4.35 4.69 19.00
N LYS A 13 -4.59 3.97 17.90
CA LYS A 13 -3.57 3.38 17.03
C LYS A 13 -2.82 4.50 16.31
N ASN A 14 -2.06 5.31 17.03
CA ASN A 14 -0.93 6.02 16.46
C ASN A 14 0.19 4.99 16.28
N GLN A 15 0.08 4.18 15.23
CA GLN A 15 1.25 3.53 14.67
C GLN A 15 2.12 4.65 14.08
N PHE A 16 2.99 5.22 14.92
CA PHE A 16 4.13 5.98 14.45
C PHE A 16 5.04 4.98 13.73
N TYR A 17 4.81 4.78 12.44
CA TYR A 17 5.76 4.11 11.59
C TYR A 17 7.04 4.95 11.55
N ASP A 18 8.19 4.34 11.86
CA ASP A 18 9.46 5.00 11.61
C ASP A 18 9.60 5.21 10.10
N ARG A 19 9.90 6.45 9.71
CA ARG A 19 10.03 6.83 8.30
C ARG A 19 11.07 5.96 7.60
N ARG A 20 12.18 5.64 8.27
CA ARG A 20 13.24 4.82 7.67
C ARG A 20 12.75 3.39 7.44
N GLN A 21 12.18 2.77 8.47
CA GLN A 21 11.61 1.42 8.35
C GLN A 21 10.59 1.35 7.20
N THR A 22 9.72 2.36 7.08
CA THR A 22 8.74 2.41 6.00
C THR A 22 9.39 2.47 4.61
N LEU A 23 10.47 3.24 4.46
CA LEU A 23 11.20 3.33 3.19
C LEU A 23 11.94 2.03 2.87
N ASP A 24 12.48 1.35 3.88
CA ASP A 24 13.14 0.05 3.71
C ASP A 24 12.12 -1.02 3.29
N ASP A 25 10.96 -1.08 3.94
CA ASP A 25 9.87 -2.00 3.60
C ASP A 25 9.36 -1.76 2.17
N LEU A 26 9.20 -0.50 1.76
CA LEU A 26 8.81 -0.15 0.38
C LEU A 26 9.87 -0.53 -0.65
N THR A 27 11.15 -0.35 -0.31
CA THR A 27 12.27 -0.72 -1.19
C THR A 27 12.34 -2.23 -1.36
N GLN A 28 12.16 -2.98 -0.27
CA GLN A 28 12.10 -4.44 -0.28
C GLN A 28 10.92 -4.94 -1.12
N ALA A 29 9.73 -4.36 -0.97
CA ALA A 29 8.56 -4.71 -1.78
C ALA A 29 8.79 -4.47 -3.28
N CYS A 30 9.50 -3.40 -3.65
CA CYS A 30 9.91 -3.17 -5.03
C CYS A 30 10.86 -4.28 -5.50
N ALA A 31 11.89 -4.62 -4.73
CA ALA A 31 12.83 -5.68 -5.07
C ALA A 31 12.14 -7.04 -5.27
N GLU A 32 11.20 -7.38 -4.38
CA GLU A 32 10.39 -8.60 -4.47
C GLU A 32 9.52 -8.60 -5.72
N PHE A 33 8.85 -7.49 -6.05
CA PHE A 33 8.09 -7.35 -7.29
C PHE A 33 8.96 -7.63 -8.53
N SER A 34 10.17 -7.06 -8.60
CA SER A 34 11.10 -7.37 -9.70
C SER A 34 11.47 -8.85 -9.77
N ALA A 35 11.78 -9.46 -8.62
CA ALA A 35 12.26 -10.83 -8.55
C ALA A 35 11.17 -11.86 -8.87
N LEU A 36 9.97 -11.66 -8.33
CA LEU A 36 8.84 -12.59 -8.47
C LEU A 36 8.20 -12.50 -9.87
N ASP A 37 8.09 -11.29 -10.43
CA ASP A 37 7.42 -11.08 -11.73
C ASP A 37 8.41 -11.05 -12.90
N GLY A 38 9.70 -11.29 -12.65
CA GLY A 38 10.76 -11.26 -13.65
C GLY A 38 10.88 -9.90 -14.34
N ARG A 39 10.65 -8.80 -13.60
CA ARG A 39 10.68 -7.43 -14.14
C ARG A 39 12.06 -6.81 -13.94
N ALA A 40 12.50 -6.05 -14.95
CA ALA A 40 13.70 -5.23 -14.82
C ALA A 40 13.44 -4.06 -13.87
N PHE A 41 14.41 -3.70 -13.03
CA PHE A 41 14.32 -2.54 -12.14
C PHE A 41 14.02 -1.21 -12.85
N GLN A 42 14.33 -1.10 -14.14
CA GLN A 42 13.98 0.08 -14.94
C GLN A 42 12.46 0.29 -15.04
N ALA A 43 11.64 -0.77 -14.90
CA ALA A 43 10.19 -0.66 -14.90
C ALA A 43 9.68 0.28 -13.79
N MET A 44 10.36 0.31 -12.64
CA MET A 44 10.00 1.17 -11.51
C MET A 44 10.35 2.65 -11.72
N LYS A 45 11.30 2.92 -12.62
CA LYS A 45 11.66 4.29 -13.01
C LYS A 45 10.72 4.87 -14.06
N GLY A 46 9.89 4.05 -14.68
CA GLY A 46 8.93 4.50 -15.68
C GLY A 46 7.79 5.31 -15.06
N ASN A 47 7.35 6.35 -15.77
CA ASN A 47 6.25 7.22 -15.34
C ASN A 47 4.96 6.43 -15.02
N GLY A 48 4.69 5.33 -15.73
CA GLY A 48 3.53 4.48 -15.47
C GLY A 48 3.54 3.86 -14.07
N PHE A 49 4.68 3.32 -13.63
CA PHE A 49 4.81 2.76 -12.29
C PHE A 49 4.74 3.84 -11.21
N GLN A 50 5.41 4.98 -11.43
CA GLN A 50 5.38 6.10 -10.48
C GLN A 50 3.97 6.67 -10.31
N ASN A 51 3.22 6.84 -11.42
CA ASN A 51 1.83 7.31 -11.38
C ASN A 51 0.93 6.30 -10.66
N LEU A 52 1.10 5.00 -10.92
CA LEU A 52 0.37 3.94 -10.20
C LEU A 52 0.66 3.99 -8.69
N ALA A 53 1.95 4.06 -8.31
CA ALA A 53 2.35 4.12 -6.91
C ALA A 53 1.74 5.35 -6.21
N GLN A 54 1.75 6.52 -6.87
CA GLN A 54 1.15 7.74 -6.34
C GLN A 54 -0.36 7.56 -6.11
N VAL A 55 -1.09 6.99 -7.08
CA VAL A 55 -2.54 6.71 -6.93
C VAL A 55 -2.81 5.74 -5.78
N LEU A 56 -1.98 4.71 -5.60
CA LEU A 56 -2.12 3.77 -4.48
C LEU A 56 -1.85 4.43 -3.13
N PHE A 57 -0.85 5.33 -3.04
CA PHE A 57 -0.61 6.12 -1.85
C PHE A 57 -1.77 7.06 -1.54
N ASP A 58 -2.31 7.73 -2.55
CA ASP A 58 -3.45 8.65 -2.41
C ASP A 58 -4.69 7.89 -1.93
N ALA A 59 -4.97 6.72 -2.53
CA ALA A 59 -6.02 5.82 -2.09
C ALA A 59 -5.80 5.37 -0.63
N GLY A 60 -4.59 4.94 -0.27
CA GLY A 60 -4.28 4.55 1.12
C GLY A 60 -4.45 5.68 2.13
N ARG A 61 -4.22 6.94 1.72
CA ARG A 61 -4.49 8.13 2.55
C ARG A 61 -5.98 8.42 2.68
N SER A 62 -6.76 8.23 1.62
CA SER A 62 -8.20 8.49 1.60
C SER A 62 -9.02 7.39 2.28
N TYR A 63 -8.60 6.13 2.17
CA TYR A 63 -9.27 4.99 2.75
C TYR A 63 -8.59 4.58 4.05
N ASN A 64 -9.06 5.15 5.17
CA ASN A 64 -8.53 4.85 6.51
C ASN A 64 -9.00 3.47 7.04
N ASN A 65 -9.20 2.47 6.19
CA ASN A 65 -9.82 1.22 6.61
C ASN A 65 -9.44 -0.02 5.79
N SER A 66 -9.26 -1.10 6.55
CA SER A 66 -9.08 -2.52 6.26
C SER A 66 -10.12 -3.18 5.32
N SER A 67 -10.99 -2.42 4.64
CA SER A 67 -12.08 -2.96 3.83
C SER A 67 -11.74 -3.11 2.34
N ILE A 68 -10.70 -2.44 1.85
CA ILE A 68 -10.27 -2.59 0.46
C ILE A 68 -9.28 -3.74 0.39
N GLN A 69 -9.64 -4.80 -0.33
CA GLN A 69 -8.72 -5.89 -0.62
C GLN A 69 -7.96 -5.56 -1.91
N VAL A 70 -6.69 -5.95 -1.98
CA VAL A 70 -5.86 -5.70 -3.17
C VAL A 70 -6.51 -6.26 -4.43
N GLN A 71 -7.17 -7.41 -4.33
CA GLN A 71 -7.90 -8.05 -5.43
C GLN A 71 -9.05 -7.21 -6.01
N ASP A 72 -9.60 -6.27 -5.26
CA ASP A 72 -10.70 -5.40 -5.71
C ASP A 72 -10.18 -4.25 -6.61
N ILE A 73 -8.88 -3.96 -6.54
CA ILE A 73 -8.22 -2.88 -7.27
C ILE A 73 -7.62 -3.40 -8.59
N LEU A 74 -7.22 -4.68 -8.63
CA LEU A 74 -6.53 -5.24 -9.78
C LEU A 74 -7.52 -5.49 -10.93
N PRO A 75 -7.32 -4.87 -12.11
CA PRO A 75 -8.20 -5.11 -13.24
C PRO A 75 -8.00 -6.53 -13.77
N HIS A 76 -9.09 -7.16 -14.21
CA HIS A 76 -8.98 -8.42 -14.94
C HIS A 76 -8.11 -8.20 -16.21
N PRO A 77 -7.22 -9.13 -16.61
CA PRO A 77 -6.30 -8.93 -17.72
C PRO A 77 -6.94 -8.51 -19.05
N THR A 78 -8.19 -8.92 -19.28
CA THR A 78 -8.96 -8.55 -20.48
C THR A 78 -9.50 -7.12 -20.46
N THR A 79 -9.61 -6.49 -19.28
CA THR A 79 -10.10 -5.12 -19.09
C THR A 79 -9.12 -4.11 -19.66
N VAL A 80 -7.81 -4.36 -19.52
CA VAL A 80 -6.75 -3.46 -20.00
C VAL A 80 -6.83 -3.25 -21.52
N ARG A 81 -7.36 -4.22 -22.28
CA ARG A 81 -7.54 -4.10 -23.74
C ARG A 81 -8.55 -3.01 -24.14
N GLN A 82 -9.41 -2.58 -23.22
CA GLN A 82 -10.48 -1.60 -23.50
C GLN A 82 -10.08 -0.17 -23.13
N ILE A 83 -8.98 0.01 -22.39
CA ILE A 83 -8.52 1.31 -21.91
C ILE A 83 -7.54 1.90 -22.94
N LYS A 84 -7.83 3.12 -23.41
CA LYS A 84 -6.94 3.89 -24.28
C LYS A 84 -6.06 4.78 -23.40
N PHE A 85 -4.74 4.66 -23.54
CA PHE A 85 -3.73 5.47 -22.85
C PHE A 85 -3.26 6.62 -23.73
#